data_AF-A0AAV5XS73-F1
#
_entry.id   AF-A0AAV5XS73-F1
#
_cell.length_a   1.000
_cell.length_b   1.000
_cell.length_c   1.000
_cell.angle_alpha   90.00
_cell.angle_beta   90.00
_cell.angle_gamma   90.00
#
_symmetry.space_group_name_H-M   'P 1'
#
loop_
_entity.id
_entity.type
_entity.pdbx_description
1 polymer ?
#
loop_
_entity_poly.entity_id
_entity_poly.type
_entity_poly.pdbx_seq_one_letter_code
_entity_poly.pdbx_strand_id
1 'polypeptide(L)'
;MNESLTPGQIVAELDRYIVGQERAKRAVAVALRNRWRRQNLPPELRDEVAPKNIIMIGPTGVGKTEIARRLAKLAQAPFVKVEASKYTEVGYVGRDVESMIRDLTELSVKMVKDELMAGVRERAEHLAEDRVLDLLLPRRSTEAYSSGSLEEIGPDASRDATREKLRAQLRDGRLDDRMVELETQAQAVPMVEVLSGQGMEQMGIDLKEMLSNIMPSRTKRRRVRIS
;
A
#
# COMPACT_ATOMS: atom_id res chain seq x y z
N MET A 1 11.89 11.68 8.36
CA MET A 1 12.58 12.46 7.30
C MET A 1 14.05 12.08 7.37
N ASN A 2 14.52 11.25 6.43
CA ASN A 2 15.90 10.75 6.45
C ASN A 2 16.88 11.91 6.45
N GLU A 3 17.90 11.81 7.30
CA GLU A 3 19.06 12.70 7.30
C GLU A 3 19.49 12.99 5.87
N SER A 4 19.63 14.28 5.55
CA SER A 4 19.95 14.69 4.19
C SER A 4 21.35 14.24 3.81
N LEU A 5 21.42 13.12 3.09
CA LEU A 5 22.68 12.54 2.64
C LEU A 5 23.50 13.57 1.87
N THR A 6 24.77 13.66 2.22
CA THR A 6 25.75 14.45 1.46
C THR A 6 26.08 13.74 0.13
N PRO A 7 26.56 14.46 -0.89
CA PRO A 7 26.99 13.82 -2.13
C PRO A 7 28.02 12.70 -1.93
N GLY A 8 28.94 12.85 -0.96
CA GLY A 8 29.91 11.81 -0.63
C GLY A 8 29.27 10.54 -0.06
N GLN A 9 28.29 10.69 0.84
CA GLN A 9 27.53 9.55 1.38
C GLN A 9 26.70 8.84 0.29
N ILE A 10 26.10 9.60 -0.62
CA ILE A 10 25.33 9.01 -1.75
C ILE A 10 26.27 8.19 -2.64
N VAL A 11 27.45 8.71 -2.99
CA VAL A 11 28.44 7.97 -3.79
C VAL A 11 28.88 6.70 -3.06
N ALA A 12 29.21 6.78 -1.77
CA ALA A 12 29.62 5.64 -0.97
C ALA A 12 28.52 4.55 -0.88
N GLU A 13 27.25 4.94 -0.82
CA GLU A 13 26.15 3.98 -0.86
C GLU A 13 26.00 3.32 -2.24
N LEU A 14 26.18 4.09 -3.32
CA LEU A 14 26.17 3.55 -4.68
C LEU A 14 27.37 2.62 -4.95
N ASP A 15 28.53 2.87 -4.32
CA ASP A 15 29.73 2.04 -4.44
C ASP A 15 29.52 0.60 -3.97
N ARG A 16 28.58 0.37 -3.03
CA ARG A 16 28.24 -0.97 -2.53
C ARG A 16 27.59 -1.86 -3.60
N TYR A 17 27.02 -1.26 -4.65
CA TYR A 17 26.24 -1.97 -5.67
C TYR A 17 26.78 -1.79 -7.09
N ILE A 18 27.46 -0.68 -7.36
CA ILE A 18 27.96 -0.34 -8.70
C ILE A 18 29.47 -0.19 -8.62
N VAL A 19 30.21 -0.99 -9.39
CA VAL A 19 31.68 -0.91 -9.49
C VAL A 19 32.08 0.15 -10.51
N GLY A 20 32.97 1.07 -10.13
CA GLY A 20 33.46 2.15 -11.00
C GLY A 20 32.40 3.21 -11.33
N GLN A 21 32.41 3.78 -12.54
CA GLN A 21 31.43 4.80 -12.99
C GLN A 21 31.37 6.08 -12.12
N GLU A 22 32.52 6.50 -11.57
CA GLU A 22 32.64 7.64 -10.64
C GLU A 22 31.95 8.93 -11.11
N ARG A 23 32.10 9.26 -12.40
CA ARG A 23 31.48 10.46 -12.98
C ARG A 23 29.96 10.40 -12.93
N ALA A 24 29.37 9.24 -13.23
CA ALA A 24 27.93 9.04 -13.20
C ALA A 24 27.40 9.08 -11.77
N LYS A 25 28.07 8.41 -10.82
CA LYS A 25 27.73 8.44 -9.38
C LYS A 25 27.74 9.85 -8.82
N ARG A 26 28.78 10.63 -9.11
CA ARG A 26 28.87 12.04 -8.67
C ARG A 26 27.77 12.90 -9.28
N ALA A 27 27.46 12.73 -10.56
CA ALA A 27 26.40 13.49 -11.23
C ALA A 27 25.03 13.23 -10.59
N VAL A 28 24.68 11.96 -10.34
CA VAL A 28 23.41 11.61 -9.69
C VAL A 28 23.35 12.05 -8.23
N ALA A 29 24.47 11.98 -7.50
CA ALA A 29 24.56 12.43 -6.12
C ALA A 29 24.33 13.95 -6.00
N VAL A 30 24.90 14.73 -6.92
CA VAL A 30 24.68 16.18 -6.99
C VAL A 30 23.23 16.50 -7.34
N ALA A 31 22.63 15.81 -8.30
CA ALA A 31 21.23 16.02 -8.66
C ALA A 31 20.28 15.73 -7.48
N LEU A 32 20.50 14.62 -6.76
CA LEU A 32 19.72 14.29 -5.57
C LEU A 32 19.92 15.33 -4.46
N ARG A 33 21.17 15.77 -4.21
CA ARG A 33 21.45 16.82 -3.22
C ARG A 33 20.81 18.16 -3.59
N ASN A 34 20.78 18.50 -4.88
CA ASN A 34 20.13 19.72 -5.36
C ASN A 34 18.63 19.71 -5.11
N ARG A 35 17.97 18.54 -5.16
CA ARG A 35 16.56 18.40 -4.78
C ARG A 35 16.33 18.80 -3.31
N TRP A 36 17.19 18.34 -2.40
CA TRP A 36 17.12 18.75 -1.00
C TRP A 36 17.42 20.24 -0.84
N ARG A 37 18.46 20.76 -1.50
CA ARG A 37 18.79 22.21 -1.45
C ARG A 37 17.60 23.05 -1.90
N ARG A 38 16.92 22.66 -2.98
CA ARG A 38 15.73 23.33 -3.49
C ARG A 38 14.59 23.37 -2.46
N GLN A 39 14.37 22.28 -1.72
CA GLN A 39 13.35 22.25 -0.65
C GLN A 39 13.66 23.21 0.50
N ASN A 40 14.93 23.62 0.68
CA ASN A 40 15.35 24.57 1.71
C ASN A 40 15.41 26.02 1.18
N LEU A 41 15.06 26.26 -0.09
CA LEU A 41 14.94 27.62 -0.62
C LEU A 41 13.63 28.28 -0.15
N PRO A 42 13.60 29.62 -0.07
CA PRO A 42 12.37 30.40 0.05
C PRO A 42 11.36 30.01 -1.03
N PRO A 43 10.04 30.05 -0.75
CA PRO A 43 9.01 29.63 -1.70
C PRO A 43 9.14 30.30 -3.07
N GLU A 44 9.42 31.60 -3.10
CA GLU A 44 9.58 32.40 -4.32
C GLU A 44 10.68 31.87 -5.24
N LEU A 45 11.83 31.48 -4.66
CA LEU A 45 12.96 30.95 -5.41
C LEU A 45 12.83 29.45 -5.72
N ARG A 46 11.93 28.73 -5.03
CA ARG A 46 11.79 27.29 -5.17
C ARG A 46 11.25 26.90 -6.53
N ASP A 47 10.28 27.67 -7.03
CA ASP A 47 9.60 27.41 -8.30
C ASP A 47 10.46 27.80 -9.51
N GLU A 48 11.40 28.72 -9.34
CA GLU A 48 12.37 29.11 -10.37
C GLU A 48 13.46 28.04 -10.60
N VAL A 49 13.69 27.15 -9.64
CA VAL A 49 14.74 26.13 -9.71
C VAL A 49 14.22 24.81 -10.28
N ALA A 50 14.39 24.65 -11.60
CA ALA A 50 14.09 23.42 -12.30
C ALA A 50 15.00 22.24 -11.89
N PRO A 51 14.49 20.99 -11.90
CA PRO A 51 15.32 19.80 -11.71
C PRO A 51 16.44 19.70 -12.75
N LYS A 52 17.64 19.28 -12.32
CA LYS A 52 18.78 19.02 -13.20
C LYS A 52 18.66 17.60 -13.76
N ASN A 53 18.07 17.46 -14.95
CA ASN A 53 17.96 16.18 -15.65
C ASN A 53 19.36 15.65 -16.06
N ILE A 54 19.51 14.33 -16.12
CA ILE A 54 20.79 13.66 -16.39
C ILE A 54 20.67 12.82 -17.66
N ILE A 55 21.64 12.97 -18.56
CA ILE A 55 21.81 12.10 -19.72
C ILE A 55 23.05 11.23 -19.46
N MET A 56 22.88 9.91 -19.45
CA MET A 56 23.98 8.95 -19.30
C MET A 56 24.37 8.38 -20.67
N ILE A 57 25.62 8.59 -21.06
CA ILE A 57 26.16 8.11 -22.34
C ILE A 57 27.16 6.98 -22.05
N GLY A 58 26.99 5.83 -22.72
CA GLY A 58 27.89 4.68 -22.60
C GLY A 58 27.29 3.40 -23.18
N PRO A 59 28.09 2.34 -23.35
CA PRO A 59 27.62 1.07 -23.92
C PRO A 59 26.60 0.36 -23.02
N THR A 60 25.91 -0.64 -23.54
CA THR A 60 24.99 -1.48 -22.75
C THR A 60 25.77 -2.25 -21.68
N GLY A 61 25.09 -2.64 -20.60
CA GLY A 61 25.70 -3.45 -19.53
C GLY A 61 26.59 -2.71 -18.51
N VAL A 62 26.99 -1.46 -18.74
CA VAL A 62 27.89 -0.71 -17.81
C VAL A 62 27.23 -0.19 -16.52
N GLY A 63 25.96 -0.54 -16.26
CA GLY A 63 25.28 -0.16 -15.02
C GLY A 63 24.47 1.14 -15.04
N LYS A 64 24.22 1.77 -16.20
CA LYS A 64 23.42 3.01 -16.30
C LYS A 64 22.06 2.92 -15.58
N THR A 65 21.30 1.87 -15.90
CA THR A 65 19.98 1.62 -15.31
C THR A 65 20.09 1.26 -13.82
N GLU A 66 21.15 0.58 -13.41
CA GLU A 66 21.36 0.18 -12.01
C GLU A 66 21.67 1.38 -11.12
N ILE A 67 22.47 2.34 -11.61
CA ILE A 67 22.69 3.62 -10.92
C ILE A 67 21.36 4.32 -10.65
N ALA A 68 20.50 4.44 -11.67
CA ALA A 68 19.20 5.10 -11.51
C ALA A 68 18.27 4.35 -10.55
N ARG A 69 18.20 3.01 -10.65
CA ARG A 69 17.41 2.16 -9.77
C ARG A 69 17.86 2.27 -8.31
N ARG A 70 19.17 2.20 -8.06
CA ARG A 70 19.75 2.30 -6.70
C ARG A 70 19.55 3.68 -6.11
N LEU A 71 19.72 4.73 -6.91
CA LEU A 71 19.46 6.10 -6.49
C LEU A 71 18.00 6.29 -6.05
N ALA A 72 17.04 5.76 -6.82
CA ALA A 72 15.63 5.85 -6.47
C ALA A 72 15.31 5.10 -5.16
N LYS A 73 15.87 3.90 -4.99
CA LYS A 73 15.71 3.13 -3.73
C LYS A 73 16.31 3.88 -2.54
N LEU A 74 17.50 4.46 -2.69
CA LEU A 74 18.16 5.26 -1.66
C LEU A 74 17.33 6.50 -1.28
N ALA A 75 16.74 7.16 -2.27
CA ALA A 75 15.91 8.34 -2.07
C ALA A 75 14.46 8.01 -1.65
N GLN A 76 14.11 6.73 -1.48
CA GLN A 76 12.73 6.25 -1.28
C GLN A 76 11.76 6.90 -2.28
N ALA A 77 12.18 6.93 -3.55
CA ALA A 77 11.45 7.58 -4.63
C ALA A 77 10.82 6.54 -5.57
N PRO A 78 9.62 6.83 -6.10
CA PRO A 78 9.02 5.99 -7.14
C PRO A 78 9.90 5.97 -8.39
N PHE A 79 9.99 4.81 -9.04
CA PHE A 79 10.89 4.59 -10.17
C PHE A 79 10.22 3.77 -11.27
N VAL A 80 10.25 4.29 -12.49
CA VAL A 80 9.75 3.61 -13.69
C VAL A 80 10.87 3.53 -14.74
N LYS A 81 11.04 2.37 -15.37
CA LYS A 81 11.92 2.18 -16.53
C LYS A 81 11.04 2.12 -17.77
N VAL A 82 11.29 3.01 -18.72
CA VAL A 82 10.57 3.06 -19.99
C VAL A 82 11.56 3.04 -21.16
N GLU A 83 11.16 2.45 -22.27
CA GLU A 83 11.95 2.38 -23.50
C GLU A 83 11.36 3.35 -24.52
N ALA A 84 12.19 4.28 -25.01
CA ALA A 84 11.73 5.35 -25.91
C ALA A 84 11.14 4.81 -27.22
N SER A 85 11.65 3.67 -27.72
CA SER A 85 11.16 3.04 -28.95
C SER A 85 9.68 2.65 -28.89
N LYS A 86 9.13 2.41 -27.68
CA LYS A 86 7.71 2.09 -27.47
C LYS A 86 6.75 3.22 -27.84
N TYR A 87 7.27 4.45 -27.95
CA TYR A 87 6.50 5.65 -28.33
C TYR A 87 6.74 6.07 -29.76
N THR A 88 7.71 5.46 -30.44
CA THR A 88 8.04 5.74 -31.85
C THR A 88 7.65 4.59 -32.77
N GLU A 89 7.23 3.45 -32.23
CA GLU A 89 6.80 2.28 -33.00
C GLU A 89 5.54 2.61 -33.80
N VAL A 90 5.62 2.44 -35.12
CA VAL A 90 4.58 2.81 -36.09
C VAL A 90 3.43 1.80 -35.98
N GLY A 91 2.39 2.15 -35.23
CA GLY A 91 1.16 1.37 -35.07
C GLY A 91 -0.08 2.27 -35.00
N TYR A 92 -1.25 1.71 -35.31
CA TYR A 92 -2.51 2.47 -35.50
C TYR A 92 -3.02 3.19 -34.24
N VAL A 93 -2.55 2.80 -33.04
CA VAL A 93 -2.68 3.55 -31.79
C VAL A 93 -1.39 3.30 -30.99
N GLY A 94 -0.43 4.22 -31.06
CA GLY A 94 0.80 4.14 -30.26
C GLY A 94 0.51 4.20 -28.76
N ARG A 95 1.46 3.75 -27.93
CA ARG A 95 1.38 4.03 -26.48
C ARG A 95 1.41 5.53 -26.26
N ASP A 96 0.53 6.02 -25.40
CA ASP A 96 0.46 7.41 -24.98
C ASP A 96 1.65 7.77 -24.09
N VAL A 97 2.37 8.87 -24.37
CA VAL A 97 3.50 9.34 -23.55
C VAL A 97 3.09 9.65 -22.11
N GLU A 98 1.83 10.02 -21.89
CA GLU A 98 1.29 10.25 -20.54
C GLU A 98 1.24 8.98 -19.70
N SER A 99 1.25 7.79 -20.33
CA SER A 99 1.34 6.50 -19.62
C SER A 99 2.56 6.44 -18.70
N MET A 100 3.68 7.09 -19.05
CA MET A 100 4.86 7.14 -18.19
C MET A 100 4.57 7.77 -16.82
N ILE A 101 3.71 8.80 -16.81
CA ILE A 101 3.33 9.50 -15.60
C ILE A 101 2.25 8.73 -14.84
N ARG A 102 1.31 8.08 -15.55
CA ARG A 102 0.30 7.19 -14.92
C ARG A 102 0.98 6.02 -14.20
N ASP A 103 1.89 5.32 -14.87
CA ASP A 103 2.66 4.21 -14.28
C ASP A 103 3.48 4.67 -13.05
N LEU A 104 4.14 5.83 -13.14
CA LEU A 104 4.90 6.38 -12.02
C LEU A 104 4.00 6.73 -10.82
N THR A 105 2.80 7.25 -11.10
CA THR A 105 1.82 7.63 -10.07
C THR A 105 1.27 6.39 -9.37
N GLU A 106 0.87 5.36 -10.11
CA GLU A 106 0.42 4.09 -9.55
C GLU A 106 1.47 3.45 -8.62
N LEU A 107 2.73 3.44 -9.05
CA LEU A 107 3.84 2.97 -8.22
C LEU A 107 4.02 3.81 -6.95
N SER A 108 3.81 5.13 -7.04
CA SER A 108 3.88 6.04 -5.90
C SER A 108 2.78 5.76 -4.88
N VAL A 109 1.54 5.58 -5.35
CA VAL A 109 0.39 5.24 -4.49
C VAL A 109 0.64 3.90 -3.81
N LYS A 110 1.10 2.89 -4.55
CA LYS A 110 1.44 1.58 -3.98
C LYS A 110 2.51 1.69 -2.90
N MET A 111 3.60 2.42 -3.17
CA MET A 111 4.70 2.60 -2.24
C MET A 111 4.24 3.20 -0.90
N VAL A 112 3.43 4.27 -0.95
CA VAL A 112 2.88 4.91 0.26
C VAL A 112 1.87 4.00 0.96
N LYS A 113 1.03 3.30 0.20
CA LYS A 113 0.08 2.34 0.76
C LYS A 113 0.81 1.23 1.54
N ASP A 114 1.88 0.67 0.97
CA ASP A 114 2.69 -0.37 1.60
C ASP A 114 3.36 0.15 2.89
N GLU A 115 3.88 1.39 2.88
CA GLU A 115 4.45 2.05 4.06
C GLU A 115 3.40 2.24 5.18
N LEU A 116 2.24 2.77 4.85
CA LEU A 116 1.15 2.99 5.80
C LEU A 116 0.59 1.66 6.33
N MET A 117 0.44 0.64 5.47
CA MET A 117 0.01 -0.70 5.87
C MET A 117 0.99 -1.33 6.85
N ALA A 118 2.30 -1.18 6.63
CA ALA A 118 3.31 -1.66 7.57
C ALA A 118 3.19 -0.97 8.94
N GLY A 119 2.93 0.34 8.96
CA GLY A 119 2.79 1.12 10.20
C GLY A 119 1.57 0.76 11.06
N VAL A 120 0.50 0.22 10.44
CA VAL A 120 -0.72 -0.20 11.16
C VAL A 120 -0.80 -1.70 11.39
N ARG A 121 0.18 -2.47 10.92
CA ARG A 121 0.12 -3.94 10.88
C ARG A 121 -0.12 -4.56 12.26
N GLU A 122 0.70 -4.20 13.25
CA GLU A 122 0.60 -4.73 14.61
C GLU A 122 -0.77 -4.41 15.23
N ARG A 123 -1.23 -3.17 15.12
CA ARG A 123 -2.55 -2.76 15.62
C ARG A 123 -3.67 -3.50 14.91
N ALA A 124 -3.56 -3.69 13.59
CA ALA A 124 -4.54 -4.43 12.81
C ALA A 124 -4.57 -5.91 13.20
N GLU A 125 -3.42 -6.53 13.46
CA GLU A 125 -3.31 -7.91 13.95
C GLU A 125 -4.00 -8.05 15.32
N HIS A 126 -3.73 -7.15 16.28
CA HIS A 126 -4.41 -7.16 17.57
C HIS A 126 -5.93 -6.99 17.47
N LEU A 127 -6.40 -6.03 16.65
CA LEU A 127 -7.83 -5.81 16.44
C LEU A 127 -8.50 -7.00 15.75
N ALA A 128 -7.79 -7.67 14.83
CA ALA A 128 -8.27 -8.88 14.19
C ALA A 128 -8.36 -10.04 15.20
N GLU A 129 -7.34 -10.25 16.04
CA GLU A 129 -7.37 -11.22 17.13
C GLU A 129 -8.57 -10.97 18.06
N ASP A 130 -8.74 -9.73 18.52
CA ASP A 130 -9.85 -9.38 19.41
C ASP A 130 -11.21 -9.63 18.78
N ARG A 131 -11.36 -9.33 17.49
CA ARG A 131 -12.60 -9.60 16.75
C ARG A 131 -12.86 -11.09 16.58
N VAL A 132 -11.84 -11.90 16.35
CA VAL A 132 -11.96 -13.37 16.33
C VAL A 132 -12.37 -13.89 17.72
N LEU A 133 -11.78 -13.36 18.78
CA LEU A 133 -12.12 -13.73 20.15
C LEU A 133 -13.56 -13.34 20.52
N ASP A 134 -14.05 -12.19 20.06
CA ASP A 134 -15.45 -11.77 20.26
C ASP A 134 -16.44 -12.72 19.56
N LEU A 135 -16.08 -13.25 18.38
CA LEU A 135 -16.87 -14.25 17.68
C LEU A 135 -16.84 -15.62 18.38
N LEU A 136 -15.72 -15.98 19.02
CA LEU A 136 -15.57 -17.22 19.78
C LEU A 136 -16.20 -17.17 21.17
N LEU A 137 -16.25 -15.99 21.79
CA LEU A 137 -16.79 -15.73 23.13
C LEU A 137 -17.82 -14.58 23.09
N PRO A 138 -18.97 -14.76 22.43
CA PRO A 138 -19.99 -13.72 22.35
C PRO A 138 -20.38 -13.26 23.76
N ARG A 139 -20.44 -11.93 23.96
CA ARG A 139 -20.97 -11.35 25.20
C ARG A 139 -22.43 -11.77 25.29
N ARG A 140 -22.80 -12.44 26.38
CA ARG A 140 -24.23 -12.62 26.69
C ARG A 140 -24.75 -11.22 26.92
N SER A 141 -25.68 -10.76 26.09
CA SER A 141 -26.40 -9.52 26.37
C SER A 141 -27.02 -9.68 27.74
N THR A 142 -26.58 -8.89 28.72
CA THR A 142 -27.37 -8.64 29.92
C THR A 142 -28.62 -7.92 29.45
N GLU A 143 -29.68 -8.69 29.16
CA GLU A 143 -31.01 -8.11 29.14
C GLU A 143 -31.22 -7.52 30.53
N ALA A 144 -31.40 -6.19 30.57
CA ALA A 144 -31.57 -5.41 31.77
C ALA A 144 -32.94 -5.67 32.40
N TYR A 145 -33.17 -6.88 32.92
CA TYR A 145 -34.31 -7.19 33.78
C TYR A 145 -33.93 -8.29 34.77
N SER A 146 -33.36 -7.92 35.91
CA SER A 146 -33.68 -8.57 37.19
C SER A 146 -33.15 -7.73 38.34
N SER A 147 -34.04 -7.48 39.29
CA SER A 147 -33.84 -6.69 40.47
C SER A 147 -32.89 -7.34 41.47
N GLY A 148 -32.12 -6.52 42.16
CA GLY A 148 -31.84 -6.71 43.58
C GLY A 148 -30.66 -7.61 43.94
N SER A 149 -29.65 -6.96 44.50
CA SER A 149 -28.72 -7.48 45.52
C SER A 149 -28.03 -8.81 45.25
N LEU A 150 -26.74 -8.74 44.91
CA LEU A 150 -25.64 -9.23 45.75
C LEU A 150 -24.34 -8.67 45.13
N GLU A 151 -23.32 -8.45 45.95
CA GLU A 151 -21.95 -8.22 45.46
C GLU A 151 -21.51 -9.45 44.64
N GLU A 152 -21.72 -9.42 43.33
CA GLU A 152 -21.16 -10.41 42.42
C GLU A 152 -19.66 -10.15 42.29
N ILE A 153 -18.85 -11.09 42.75
CA ILE A 153 -17.52 -11.30 42.18
C ILE A 153 -17.77 -11.60 40.70
N GLY A 154 -17.73 -10.56 39.88
CA GLY A 154 -18.46 -10.51 38.62
C GLY A 154 -18.05 -11.60 37.62
N PRO A 155 -18.99 -12.11 36.80
CA PRO A 155 -18.72 -13.08 35.72
C PRO A 155 -17.67 -12.61 34.70
N ASP A 156 -17.26 -11.35 34.74
CA ASP A 156 -16.25 -10.76 33.86
C ASP A 156 -14.81 -11.24 34.14
N ALA A 157 -14.41 -11.44 35.41
CA ALA A 157 -13.03 -11.88 35.73
C ALA A 157 -12.72 -13.29 35.18
N SER A 158 -13.71 -14.20 35.20
CA SER A 158 -13.58 -15.53 34.61
C SER A 158 -13.59 -15.50 33.08
N ARG A 159 -14.26 -14.52 32.47
CA ARG A 159 -14.30 -14.34 31.01
C ARG A 159 -12.99 -13.80 30.48
N ASP A 160 -12.40 -12.83 31.16
CA ASP A 160 -11.10 -12.27 30.80
C ASP A 160 -10.00 -13.34 30.86
N ALA A 161 -10.01 -14.17 31.91
CA ALA A 161 -9.09 -15.32 32.01
C ALA A 161 -9.30 -16.35 30.89
N THR A 162 -10.53 -16.54 30.41
CA THR A 162 -10.84 -17.44 29.28
C THR A 162 -10.43 -16.82 27.94
N ARG A 163 -10.60 -15.50 27.79
CA ARG A 163 -10.20 -14.73 26.61
C ARG A 163 -8.69 -14.78 26.40
N GLU A 164 -7.90 -14.58 27.46
CA GLU A 164 -6.43 -14.70 27.42
C GLU A 164 -5.97 -16.10 26.99
N LYS A 165 -6.59 -17.16 27.53
CA LYS A 165 -6.29 -18.55 27.14
C LYS A 165 -6.59 -18.82 25.66
N LEU A 166 -7.73 -18.33 25.16
CA LEU A 166 -8.06 -18.47 23.74
C LEU A 166 -7.14 -17.64 22.84
N ARG A 167 -6.68 -16.47 23.29
CA ARG A 167 -5.69 -15.67 22.55
C ARG A 167 -4.38 -16.45 22.37
N ALA A 168 -3.90 -17.10 23.43
CA ALA A 168 -2.73 -17.97 23.34
C ALA A 168 -2.96 -19.14 22.37
N GLN A 169 -4.13 -19.79 22.42
CA GLN A 169 -4.46 -20.88 21.50
C GLN A 169 -4.60 -20.44 20.04
N LEU A 170 -5.10 -19.23 19.79
CA LEU A 170 -5.20 -18.63 18.46
C LEU A 170 -3.82 -18.40 17.87
N ARG A 171 -2.89 -17.84 18.67
CA ARG A 171 -1.49 -17.64 18.25
C ARG A 171 -0.74 -18.94 18.01
N ASP A 172 -1.06 -19.97 18.78
CA ASP A 172 -0.52 -21.32 18.61
C ASP A 172 -1.15 -22.10 17.43
N GLY A 173 -2.07 -21.49 16.66
CA GLY A 173 -2.72 -22.12 15.50
C GLY A 173 -3.70 -23.25 15.86
N ARG A 174 -4.05 -23.42 17.15
CA ARG A 174 -4.93 -24.52 17.61
C ARG A 174 -6.40 -24.30 17.26
N LEU A 175 -6.76 -23.11 16.78
CA LEU A 175 -8.14 -22.72 16.51
C LEU A 175 -8.45 -22.59 15.00
N ASP A 176 -7.48 -22.86 14.13
CA ASP A 176 -7.57 -22.61 12.69
C ASP A 176 -8.71 -23.38 12.02
N ASP A 177 -8.97 -24.61 12.47
CA ASP A 177 -10.05 -25.48 11.97
C ASP A 177 -11.46 -25.09 12.47
N ARG A 178 -11.55 -24.15 13.42
CA ARG A 178 -12.83 -23.74 13.99
C ARG A 178 -13.58 -22.83 13.02
N MET A 179 -14.88 -23.04 12.89
CA MET A 179 -15.74 -22.24 12.01
C MET A 179 -16.36 -21.07 12.79
N VAL A 180 -16.24 -19.86 12.26
CA VAL A 180 -16.89 -18.64 12.79
C VAL A 180 -17.83 -18.03 11.76
N GLU A 181 -18.89 -17.39 12.24
CA GLU A 181 -19.79 -16.61 11.40
C GLU A 181 -19.32 -15.16 11.32
N LEU A 182 -18.98 -14.71 10.12
CA LEU A 182 -18.54 -13.36 9.83
C LEU A 182 -19.59 -12.65 8.97
N GLU A 183 -20.00 -11.47 9.40
CA GLU A 183 -20.76 -10.53 8.58
C GLU A 183 -19.79 -9.79 7.67
N THR A 184 -19.74 -10.23 6.42
CA THR A 184 -18.94 -9.59 5.37
C THR A 184 -19.84 -8.70 4.52
N GLN A 185 -19.33 -7.56 4.06
CA GLN A 185 -20.02 -6.78 3.04
C GLN A 185 -20.08 -7.63 1.76
N ALA A 186 -21.28 -7.88 1.25
CA ALA A 186 -21.40 -8.57 -0.03
C ALA A 186 -20.97 -7.59 -1.12
N GLN A 187 -19.84 -7.88 -1.78
CA GLN A 187 -19.63 -7.34 -3.12
C GLN A 187 -20.79 -7.85 -3.98
N ALA A 188 -21.63 -6.93 -4.44
CA ALA A 188 -22.66 -7.24 -5.41
C ALA A 188 -21.95 -7.75 -6.67
N VAL A 189 -21.95 -9.07 -6.87
CA VAL A 189 -21.60 -9.66 -8.16
C VAL A 189 -22.69 -9.18 -9.13
N PRO A 190 -22.37 -8.31 -10.10
CA PRO A 190 -23.39 -7.86 -11.02
C PRO A 190 -23.65 -9.01 -11.98
N MET A 191 -24.79 -9.70 -11.81
CA MET A 191 -25.35 -10.55 -12.86
C MET A 191 -25.95 -9.69 -13.98
N VAL A 192 -25.11 -8.92 -14.67
CA VAL A 192 -25.49 -8.20 -15.89
C VAL A 192 -24.43 -8.51 -16.94
N GLU A 193 -24.36 -9.78 -17.33
CA GLU A 193 -23.57 -10.23 -18.49
C GLU A 193 -24.44 -10.94 -19.54
N VAL A 194 -25.78 -10.93 -19.40
CA VAL A 194 -26.67 -11.71 -20.29
C VAL A 194 -27.58 -10.85 -21.17
N LEU A 195 -27.61 -9.52 -21.02
CA LEU A 195 -28.48 -8.65 -21.84
C LEU A 195 -27.87 -7.26 -22.08
N SER A 196 -26.77 -7.18 -22.83
CA SER A 196 -26.46 -5.96 -23.59
C SER A 196 -25.50 -6.30 -24.72
N GLY A 197 -26.05 -6.43 -25.92
CA GLY A 197 -25.25 -6.43 -27.13
C GLY A 197 -24.47 -5.13 -27.26
N GLN A 198 -23.24 -5.27 -27.76
CA GLN A 198 -22.44 -4.29 -28.51
C GLN A 198 -22.52 -2.81 -28.06
N GLY A 199 -21.45 -2.35 -27.39
CA GLY A 199 -20.94 -0.98 -27.63
C GLY A 199 -20.73 -0.04 -26.45
N MET A 200 -20.94 -0.44 -25.18
CA MET A 200 -20.85 0.49 -24.03
C MET A 200 -20.07 -0.05 -22.83
N GLU A 201 -18.85 -0.56 -23.05
CA GLU A 201 -18.05 -1.19 -21.98
C GLU A 201 -17.32 -0.19 -21.06
N GLN A 202 -16.95 0.99 -21.54
CA GLN A 202 -16.11 1.92 -20.76
C GLN A 202 -16.90 2.82 -19.79
N MET A 203 -18.11 3.25 -20.16
CA MET A 203 -18.90 4.23 -19.40
C MET A 203 -19.70 3.62 -18.25
N GLY A 204 -19.89 2.29 -18.25
CA GLY A 204 -20.60 1.55 -17.21
C GLY A 204 -19.78 1.26 -15.95
N ILE A 205 -18.45 1.39 -16.01
CA ILE A 205 -17.55 1.09 -14.88
C ILE A 205 -17.52 2.27 -13.90
N ASP A 206 -17.39 3.51 -14.40
CA ASP A 206 -17.34 4.72 -13.57
C ASP A 206 -18.70 5.04 -12.90
N LEU A 207 -19.81 4.84 -13.61
CA LEU A 207 -21.17 5.00 -13.08
C LEU A 207 -21.50 3.96 -11.99
N LYS A 208 -20.92 2.76 -12.10
CA LYS A 208 -21.09 1.67 -11.15
C LYS A 208 -20.30 1.91 -9.86
N GLU A 209 -19.09 2.44 -9.94
CA GLU A 209 -18.34 2.86 -8.74
C GLU A 209 -19.07 4.00 -8.01
N MET A 210 -19.57 5.00 -8.73
CA MET A 210 -20.37 6.07 -8.13
C MET A 210 -21.68 5.58 -7.49
N LEU A 211 -22.44 4.68 -8.12
CA LEU A 211 -23.67 4.12 -7.53
C LEU A 211 -23.39 3.22 -6.31
N SER A 212 -22.27 2.48 -6.32
CA SER A 212 -21.91 1.59 -5.22
C SER A 212 -21.58 2.35 -3.91
N ASN A 213 -21.15 3.61 -4.01
CA ASN A 213 -20.89 4.48 -2.86
C ASN A 213 -22.16 5.12 -2.26
N ILE A 214 -23.30 5.09 -2.98
CA ILE A 214 -24.56 5.72 -2.54
C ILE A 214 -25.52 4.69 -1.93
N MET A 215 -25.47 3.41 -2.33
CA MET A 215 -26.25 2.35 -1.70
C MET A 215 -25.50 1.71 -0.52
N PRO A 216 -26.15 1.53 0.65
CA PRO A 216 -25.55 0.78 1.75
C PRO A 216 -25.27 -0.65 1.31
N SER A 217 -24.02 -1.09 1.49
CA SER A 217 -23.61 -2.44 1.11
C SER A 217 -24.42 -3.48 1.90
N ARG A 218 -25.11 -4.39 1.19
CA ARG A 218 -25.84 -5.49 1.84
C ARG A 218 -24.83 -6.38 2.56
N THR A 219 -24.97 -6.57 3.86
CA THR A 219 -24.14 -7.53 4.61
C THR A 219 -24.64 -8.95 4.38
N LYS A 220 -23.72 -9.91 4.22
CA LYS A 220 -24.03 -11.34 4.15
C LYS A 220 -23.23 -12.08 5.21
N ARG A 221 -23.95 -12.87 6.03
CA ARG A 221 -23.34 -13.82 6.97
C ARG A 221 -22.69 -14.95 6.19
N ARG A 222 -21.41 -15.20 6.46
CA ARG A 222 -20.63 -16.30 5.88
C ARG A 222 -19.95 -17.06 7.01
N ARG A 223 -20.00 -18.39 6.93
CA ARG A 223 -19.22 -19.28 7.80
C ARG A 223 -17.84 -19.46 7.17
N VAL A 224 -16.80 -19.10 7.90
CA VAL A 224 -15.41 -19.22 7.46
C VAL A 224 -14.57 -19.88 8.54
N ARG A 225 -13.47 -20.52 8.14
CA ARG A 225 -12.43 -20.99 9.06
C ARG A 225 -11.65 -19.79 9.60
N ILE A 226 -11.02 -19.96 10.75
CA ILE A 226 -10.24 -18.91 11.41
C ILE A 226 -8.88 -18.69 10.70
N SER A 227 -8.39 -19.70 9.98
CA SER A 227 -7.15 -19.65 9.17
C SER A 227 -7.09 -18.51 8.15
#